data_AF-A0A0Q3T232-F1
#
_entry.id   AF-A0A0Q3T232-F1
#
_cell.length_a   1.000
_cell.length_b   1.000
_cell.length_c   1.000
_cell.angle_alpha   90.00
_cell.angle_beta   90.00
_cell.angle_gamma   90.00
#
_symmetry.space_group_name_H-M   'P 1'
#
loop_
_entity.id
_entity.type
_entity.pdbx_description
1 polymer ?
#
loop_
_entity_poly.entity_id
_entity_poly.type
_entity_poly.pdbx_seq_one_letter_code
_entity_poly.pdbx_strand_id
1 'polypeptide(L)'
;MSLVIANLVDIVKKQYLFKLKANIDSFSSLIWIQLLALLFSLGGVGSTLASSGYLSIEVKYYSADLVIAFTMIWAFVTAIIITTKPYRNQDFTYVTNRLSSSLANIIFLLTASIIGGITAMLVNNLLKIIAYFIFNEQLYSFQSGFRELALGISMTILYVFCISAFGYLVGTLVQVSKLFILFVPVLFFGTILLKTSVQKEPFLTSIFKFYFFEPSLLLLLLKILLTSCLFFFTSIAILNRMEVRR
;
A
#
# COMPACT_ATOMS: atom_id res chain seq x y z
N MET A 1 37.30 -23.18 -15.02
CA MET A 1 36.25 -22.27 -14.51
C MET A 1 36.11 -22.50 -13.02
N SER A 2 36.63 -21.58 -12.19
CA SER A 2 36.38 -21.68 -10.75
C SER A 2 34.92 -21.33 -10.49
N LEU A 3 34.28 -22.10 -9.61
CA LEU A 3 32.96 -21.79 -9.10
C LEU A 3 33.09 -20.50 -8.27
N VAL A 4 32.88 -19.36 -8.90
CA VAL A 4 32.74 -18.08 -8.20
C VAL A 4 31.57 -18.27 -7.25
N ILE A 5 31.88 -18.33 -5.95
CA ILE A 5 30.89 -18.33 -4.88
C ILE A 5 30.23 -16.96 -4.98
N ALA A 6 29.16 -16.90 -5.75
CA ALA A 6 28.44 -15.66 -5.97
C ALA A 6 27.83 -15.25 -4.63
N ASN A 7 28.29 -14.11 -4.10
CA ASN A 7 27.83 -13.59 -2.84
C ASN A 7 26.32 -13.26 -2.94
N LEU A 8 25.54 -13.75 -1.98
CA LEU A 8 24.08 -13.67 -2.01
C LEU A 8 23.60 -12.21 -2.09
N VAL A 9 24.35 -11.29 -1.44
CA VAL A 9 24.09 -9.84 -1.47
C VAL A 9 24.25 -9.25 -2.88
N ASP A 10 25.28 -9.63 -3.62
CA ASP A 10 25.55 -9.11 -4.96
C ASP A 10 24.50 -9.59 -5.97
N ILE A 11 24.05 -10.83 -5.80
CA ILE A 11 22.96 -11.42 -6.59
C ILE A 11 21.64 -10.66 -6.31
N VAL A 12 21.31 -10.44 -5.05
CA VAL A 12 20.10 -9.70 -4.64
C VAL A 12 20.12 -8.27 -5.19
N LYS A 13 21.25 -7.57 -5.10
CA LYS A 13 21.38 -6.20 -5.61
C LYS A 13 21.18 -6.14 -7.13
N LYS A 14 21.77 -7.08 -7.88
CA LYS A 14 21.57 -7.15 -9.34
C LYS A 14 20.12 -7.46 -9.70
N GLN A 15 19.48 -8.42 -9.01
CA GLN A 15 18.07 -8.75 -9.20
C GLN A 15 17.15 -7.56 -8.87
N TYR A 16 17.43 -6.85 -7.77
CA TYR A 16 16.69 -5.65 -7.39
C TYR A 16 16.77 -4.56 -8.46
N LEU A 17 17.97 -4.24 -8.96
CA LEU A 17 18.16 -3.22 -10.00
C LEU A 17 17.48 -3.60 -11.31
N PHE A 18 17.53 -4.88 -11.67
CA PHE A 18 16.81 -5.41 -12.84
C PHE A 18 15.30 -5.25 -12.67
N LYS A 19 14.75 -5.65 -11.51
CA LYS A 19 13.32 -5.51 -11.20
C LYS A 19 12.86 -4.06 -11.20
N LEU A 20 13.70 -3.13 -10.75
CA LEU A 20 13.37 -1.70 -10.76
C LEU A 20 13.23 -1.17 -12.19
N LYS A 21 14.14 -1.58 -13.09
CA LYS A 21 14.06 -1.24 -14.52
C LYS A 21 12.89 -1.92 -15.23
N ALA A 22 12.66 -3.20 -14.95
CA ALA A 22 11.60 -3.98 -15.59
C ALA A 22 10.18 -3.55 -15.15
N ASN A 23 10.05 -2.98 -13.95
CA ASN A 23 8.76 -2.52 -13.41
C ASN A 23 8.59 -1.00 -13.46
N ILE A 24 9.25 -0.31 -14.40
CA ILE A 24 9.09 1.14 -14.54
C ILE A 24 7.64 1.55 -14.85
N ASP A 25 6.92 0.69 -15.59
CA ASP A 25 5.51 0.85 -15.90
C ASP A 25 4.63 0.83 -14.63
N SER A 26 5.04 0.09 -13.61
CA SER A 26 4.35 0.08 -12.31
C SER A 26 4.45 1.44 -11.62
N PHE A 27 5.55 2.17 -11.77
CA PHE A 27 5.67 3.53 -11.22
C PHE A 27 4.88 4.55 -12.04
N SER A 28 4.75 4.35 -13.36
CA SER A 28 3.83 5.15 -14.18
C SER A 28 2.38 4.99 -13.73
N SER A 29 1.94 3.76 -13.42
CA SER A 29 0.58 3.51 -12.93
C SER A 29 0.30 4.14 -11.56
N LEU A 30 1.32 4.28 -10.69
CA LEU A 30 1.19 5.00 -9.42
C LEU A 30 0.76 6.46 -9.64
N ILE A 31 1.42 7.14 -10.58
CA ILE A 31 1.16 8.56 -10.90
C ILE A 31 -0.28 8.72 -11.38
N TRP A 32 -0.72 7.87 -12.31
CA TRP A 32 -2.09 7.91 -12.84
C TRP A 32 -3.15 7.69 -11.75
N ILE A 33 -2.92 6.72 -10.86
CA ILE A 33 -3.83 6.42 -9.75
C ILE A 33 -3.89 7.58 -8.75
N GLN A 34 -2.76 8.22 -8.45
CA GLN A 34 -2.72 9.38 -7.56
C GLN A 34 -3.39 10.61 -8.18
N LEU A 35 -3.24 10.83 -9.49
CA LEU A 35 -3.94 11.90 -10.19
C LEU A 35 -5.45 11.68 -10.20
N LEU A 36 -5.89 10.45 -10.45
CA LEU A 36 -7.32 10.09 -10.40
C LEU A 36 -7.89 10.31 -8.98
N ALA A 37 -7.15 9.89 -7.95
CA ALA A 37 -7.55 10.10 -6.57
C ALA A 37 -7.59 11.60 -6.20
N LEU A 38 -6.64 12.39 -6.71
CA LEU A 38 -6.67 13.85 -6.56
C LEU A 38 -7.94 14.42 -7.19
N LEU A 39 -8.28 14.03 -8.42
CA LEU A 39 -9.48 14.52 -9.11
C LEU A 39 -10.75 14.24 -8.30
N PHE A 40 -10.87 13.04 -7.72
CA PHE A 40 -12.00 12.71 -6.85
C PHE A 40 -12.00 13.49 -5.54
N SER A 41 -10.83 13.85 -5.03
CA SER A 41 -10.69 14.61 -3.79
C SER A 41 -10.90 16.12 -3.96
N LEU A 42 -10.96 16.65 -5.19
CA LEU A 42 -11.24 18.06 -5.47
C LEU A 42 -12.66 18.50 -5.05
N GLY A 43 -13.61 17.56 -5.03
CA GLY A 43 -14.99 17.82 -4.57
C GLY A 43 -15.13 17.94 -3.04
N GLY A 44 -14.04 17.76 -2.29
CA GLY A 44 -14.09 17.56 -0.84
C GLY A 44 -14.42 16.10 -0.49
N VAL A 45 -13.89 15.62 0.63
CA VAL A 45 -14.13 14.25 1.13
C VAL A 45 -15.41 14.18 1.99
N GLY A 46 -15.97 15.33 2.34
CA GLY A 46 -17.27 15.49 2.98
C GLY A 46 -17.63 16.96 3.15
N SER A 47 -18.91 17.26 3.30
CA SER A 47 -19.39 18.60 3.62
C SER A 47 -20.41 18.56 4.75
N THR A 48 -20.34 19.57 5.62
CA THR A 48 -21.35 19.83 6.64
C THR A 48 -22.08 21.10 6.24
N LEU A 49 -23.39 21.00 6.04
CA LEU A 49 -24.26 22.13 5.79
C LEU A 49 -25.05 22.42 7.07
N ALA A 50 -24.89 23.61 7.64
CA ALA A 50 -25.68 24.10 8.74
C ALA A 50 -26.43 25.36 8.29
N SER A 51 -27.75 25.37 8.43
CA SER A 51 -28.59 26.52 8.10
C SER A 51 -29.46 26.94 9.28
N SER A 52 -29.51 28.24 9.56
CA SER A 52 -30.46 28.83 10.52
C SER A 52 -30.98 30.16 9.97
N GLY A 53 -32.26 30.21 9.60
CA GLY A 53 -32.89 31.40 9.03
C GLY A 53 -32.19 31.88 7.74
N TYR A 54 -31.63 33.08 7.76
CA TYR A 54 -30.93 33.72 6.62
C TYR A 54 -29.45 33.35 6.48
N LEU A 55 -28.91 32.48 7.35
CA LEU A 55 -27.49 32.16 7.37
C LEU A 55 -27.28 30.68 7.05
N SER A 56 -26.56 30.41 5.96
CA SER A 56 -26.14 29.08 5.54
C SER A 56 -24.62 29.00 5.59
N ILE A 57 -24.10 28.11 6.43
CA ILE A 57 -22.66 27.79 6.51
C ILE A 57 -22.47 26.42 5.86
N GLU A 58 -21.66 26.39 4.81
CA GLU A 58 -21.15 25.16 4.22
C GLU A 58 -19.68 25.01 4.61
N VAL A 59 -19.34 23.90 5.27
CA VAL A 59 -17.96 23.54 5.60
C VAL A 59 -17.58 22.33 4.77
N LYS A 60 -16.58 22.47 3.89
CA LYS A 60 -16.03 21.36 3.13
C LYS A 60 -14.73 20.86 3.75
N TYR A 61 -14.59 19.55 3.87
CA TYR A 61 -13.40 18.90 4.39
C TYR A 61 -12.52 18.42 3.23
N TYR A 62 -11.33 18.97 3.14
CA TYR A 62 -10.30 18.51 2.22
C TYR A 62 -9.29 17.65 2.97
N SER A 63 -9.20 16.37 2.61
CA SER A 63 -8.26 15.41 3.18
C SER A 63 -7.63 14.55 2.08
N ALA A 64 -6.38 14.12 2.29
CA ALA A 64 -5.69 13.21 1.39
C ALA A 64 -5.98 11.72 1.66
N ASP A 65 -6.93 11.40 2.54
CA ASP A 65 -7.27 10.01 2.89
C ASP A 65 -7.61 9.17 1.65
N LEU A 66 -8.30 9.78 0.69
CA LEU A 66 -8.66 9.12 -0.57
C LEU A 66 -7.40 8.82 -1.41
N VAL A 67 -6.47 9.77 -1.53
CA VAL A 67 -5.19 9.57 -2.23
C VAL A 67 -4.39 8.44 -1.58
N ILE A 68 -4.28 8.46 -0.25
CA ILE A 68 -3.59 7.42 0.50
C ILE A 68 -4.27 6.06 0.26
N ALA A 69 -5.61 5.99 0.31
CA ALA A 69 -6.35 4.75 0.02
C ALA A 69 -6.07 4.20 -1.38
N PHE A 70 -6.06 5.04 -2.40
CA PHE A 70 -5.72 4.62 -3.77
C PHE A 70 -4.28 4.15 -3.90
N THR A 71 -3.32 4.79 -3.21
CA THR A 71 -1.93 4.29 -3.19
C THR A 71 -1.78 2.95 -2.47
N MET A 72 -2.56 2.71 -1.42
CA MET A 72 -2.60 1.44 -0.72
C MET A 72 -3.16 0.32 -1.63
N ILE A 73 -4.23 0.60 -2.38
CA ILE A 73 -4.79 -0.32 -3.38
C ILE A 73 -3.76 -0.60 -4.48
N TRP A 74 -3.09 0.42 -5.00
CA TRP A 74 -2.02 0.25 -5.99
C TRP A 74 -0.90 -0.64 -5.44
N ALA A 75 -0.41 -0.37 -4.22
CA ALA A 75 0.67 -1.17 -3.61
C ALA A 75 0.27 -2.63 -3.37
N PHE A 76 -1.00 -2.87 -3.05
CA PHE A 76 -1.55 -4.22 -2.95
C PHE A 76 -1.55 -4.94 -4.30
N VAL A 77 -2.03 -4.28 -5.35
CA VAL A 77 -2.11 -4.84 -6.71
C VAL A 77 -0.71 -5.10 -7.28
N THR A 78 0.24 -4.17 -7.10
CA THR A 78 1.61 -4.34 -7.58
C THR A 78 2.33 -5.49 -6.88
N ALA A 79 2.11 -5.65 -5.56
CA ALA A 79 2.62 -6.80 -4.83
C ALA A 79 2.08 -8.13 -5.35
N ILE A 80 0.80 -8.20 -5.73
CA ILE A 80 0.22 -9.39 -6.37
C ILE A 80 0.84 -9.61 -7.75
N ILE A 81 0.94 -8.58 -8.59
CA ILE A 81 1.48 -8.68 -9.96
C ILE A 81 2.91 -9.24 -9.95
N ILE A 82 3.77 -8.76 -9.06
CA ILE A 82 5.17 -9.20 -8.96
C ILE A 82 5.28 -10.67 -8.60
N THR A 83 4.32 -11.21 -7.83
CA THR A 83 4.32 -12.63 -7.52
C THR A 83 3.96 -13.47 -8.74
N THR A 84 3.24 -12.96 -9.74
CA THR A 84 2.70 -13.76 -10.85
C THR A 84 3.75 -14.49 -11.70
N LYS A 85 3.32 -15.58 -12.37
CA LYS A 85 4.17 -16.46 -13.19
C LYS A 85 5.05 -15.73 -14.23
N PRO A 86 4.57 -14.76 -15.04
CA PRO A 86 5.42 -14.11 -16.04
C PRO A 86 6.57 -13.32 -15.41
N TYR A 87 6.33 -12.58 -14.32
CA TYR A 87 7.37 -11.85 -13.60
C TYR A 87 8.36 -12.77 -12.88
N ARG A 88 7.87 -13.91 -12.35
CA ARG A 88 8.74 -14.94 -11.77
C ARG A 88 9.62 -15.63 -12.81
N ASN A 89 9.10 -15.82 -14.03
CA ASN A 89 9.85 -16.48 -15.10
C ASN A 89 10.99 -15.61 -15.65
N GLN A 90 10.84 -14.29 -15.60
CA GLN A 90 11.91 -13.35 -15.94
C GLN A 90 13.08 -13.42 -14.95
N ASP A 91 12.82 -13.79 -13.68
CA ASP A 91 13.87 -13.97 -12.68
C ASP A 91 14.77 -15.18 -12.98
N PHE A 92 14.26 -16.26 -13.58
CA PHE A 92 15.04 -17.47 -13.91
C PHE A 92 16.09 -17.27 -15.01
N THR A 93 16.11 -16.11 -15.68
CA THR A 93 17.17 -15.75 -16.64
C THR A 93 18.53 -15.56 -15.95
N TYR A 94 18.55 -15.41 -14.62
CA TYR A 94 19.76 -15.32 -13.81
C TYR A 94 19.95 -16.56 -12.91
N VAL A 95 21.18 -16.82 -12.47
CA VAL A 95 21.46 -17.82 -11.41
C VAL A 95 20.84 -17.30 -10.11
N THR A 96 19.65 -17.79 -9.78
CA THR A 96 18.85 -17.29 -8.66
C THR A 96 18.58 -18.40 -7.65
N ASN A 97 18.57 -18.03 -6.37
CA ASN A 97 18.03 -18.86 -5.30
C ASN A 97 16.69 -18.22 -4.87
N ARG A 98 15.72 -19.00 -4.40
CA ARG A 98 14.36 -18.48 -4.04
C ARG A 98 14.41 -17.41 -2.98
N LEU A 99 15.32 -17.58 -2.03
CA LEU A 99 15.58 -16.60 -1.00
C LEU A 99 16.09 -15.29 -1.62
N SER A 100 16.95 -15.34 -2.64
CA SER A 100 17.44 -14.14 -3.30
C SER A 100 16.32 -13.41 -4.05
N SER A 101 15.47 -14.14 -4.79
CA SER A 101 14.33 -13.54 -5.52
C SER A 101 13.30 -12.96 -4.55
N SER A 102 12.95 -13.69 -3.48
CA SER A 102 11.99 -13.21 -2.46
C SER A 102 12.53 -11.97 -1.74
N LEU A 103 13.82 -11.96 -1.38
CA LEU A 103 14.45 -10.80 -0.74
C LEU A 103 14.51 -9.60 -1.69
N ALA A 104 14.82 -9.81 -2.98
CA ALA A 104 14.79 -8.75 -3.99
C ALA A 104 13.38 -8.17 -4.17
N ASN A 105 12.33 -9.00 -4.11
CA ASN A 105 10.94 -8.54 -4.15
C ASN A 105 10.57 -7.72 -2.90
N ILE A 106 11.00 -8.12 -1.71
CA ILE A 106 10.76 -7.36 -0.47
C ILE A 106 11.43 -5.98 -0.56
N ILE A 107 12.68 -5.92 -1.01
CA ILE A 107 13.40 -4.64 -1.17
C ILE A 107 12.72 -3.76 -2.22
N PHE A 108 12.24 -4.34 -3.32
CA PHE A 108 11.46 -3.61 -4.32
C PHE A 108 10.15 -3.04 -3.74
N LEU A 109 9.39 -3.83 -2.98
CA LEU A 109 8.14 -3.35 -2.36
C LEU A 109 8.41 -2.27 -1.31
N LEU A 110 9.52 -2.39 -0.58
CA LEU A 110 9.96 -1.36 0.35
C LEU A 110 10.25 -0.04 -0.38
N THR A 111 10.99 -0.05 -1.49
CA THR A 111 11.25 1.19 -2.24
C THR A 111 9.99 1.75 -2.91
N ALA A 112 9.12 0.90 -3.42
CA ALA A 112 7.81 1.30 -3.93
C ALA A 112 6.95 1.97 -2.84
N SER A 113 6.96 1.45 -1.61
CA SER A 113 6.23 2.03 -0.48
C SER A 113 6.77 3.40 -0.05
N ILE A 114 8.09 3.59 -0.10
CA ILE A 114 8.73 4.89 0.18
C ILE A 114 8.29 5.92 -0.87
N ILE A 115 8.42 5.59 -2.15
CA ILE A 115 8.04 6.48 -3.25
C ILE A 115 6.55 6.81 -3.18
N GLY A 116 5.69 5.79 -3.02
CA GLY A 116 4.24 5.94 -2.91
C GLY A 116 3.80 6.77 -1.69
N GLY A 117 4.41 6.53 -0.52
CA GLY A 117 4.08 7.26 0.71
C GLY A 117 4.48 8.74 0.66
N ILE A 118 5.67 9.05 0.12
CA ILE A 118 6.14 10.43 -0.05
C ILE A 118 5.24 11.17 -1.04
N THR A 119 4.98 10.57 -2.20
CA THR A 119 4.17 11.19 -3.26
C THR A 119 2.73 11.40 -2.82
N ALA A 120 2.10 10.44 -2.13
CA ALA A 120 0.74 10.61 -1.59
C ALA A 120 0.63 11.81 -0.64
N MET A 121 1.63 12.00 0.22
CA MET A 121 1.65 13.12 1.17
C MET A 121 1.94 14.46 0.48
N LEU A 122 2.74 14.48 -0.57
CA LEU A 122 2.94 15.69 -1.38
C LEU A 122 1.67 16.09 -2.14
N VAL A 123 0.90 15.10 -2.63
CA VAL A 123 -0.39 15.34 -3.28
C VAL A 123 -1.38 16.02 -2.32
N ASN A 124 -1.33 15.73 -1.01
CA ASN A 124 -2.13 16.44 0.00
C ASN A 124 -1.87 17.95 0.00
N ASN A 125 -0.60 18.35 -0.05
CA ASN A 125 -0.22 19.76 -0.09
C ASN A 125 -0.62 20.40 -1.41
N LEU A 126 -0.49 19.66 -2.51
CA LEU A 126 -0.93 20.11 -3.83
C LEU A 126 -2.44 20.35 -3.88
N LEU A 127 -3.23 19.49 -3.22
CA LEU A 127 -4.68 19.64 -3.11
C LEU A 127 -5.05 20.94 -2.37
N LYS A 128 -4.37 21.27 -1.27
CA LYS A 128 -4.58 22.54 -0.55
C LYS A 128 -4.27 23.76 -1.43
N ILE A 129 -3.20 23.70 -2.23
CA ILE A 129 -2.85 24.78 -3.16
C ILE A 129 -3.96 24.95 -4.22
N ILE A 130 -4.46 23.85 -4.79
CA ILE A 130 -5.57 23.89 -5.75
C ILE A 130 -6.83 24.46 -5.10
N ALA A 131 -7.21 24.00 -3.91
CA ALA A 131 -8.39 24.48 -3.19
C ALA A 131 -8.32 26.01 -2.94
N TYR A 132 -7.15 26.50 -2.54
CA TYR A 132 -6.94 27.92 -2.30
C TYR A 132 -7.00 28.76 -3.58
N PHE A 133 -6.25 28.38 -4.63
CA PHE A 133 -6.11 29.20 -5.83
C PHE A 133 -7.27 29.08 -6.83
N ILE A 134 -7.89 27.90 -6.94
CA ILE A 134 -8.94 27.65 -7.94
C ILE A 134 -10.33 27.88 -7.35
N PHE A 135 -10.57 27.44 -6.11
CA PHE A 135 -11.90 27.52 -5.50
C PHE A 135 -12.08 28.74 -4.59
N ASN A 136 -11.03 29.53 -4.33
CA ASN A 136 -11.03 30.70 -3.44
C ASN A 136 -11.65 30.41 -2.05
N GLU A 137 -11.57 29.15 -1.60
CA GLU A 137 -12.10 28.78 -0.29
C GLU A 137 -11.12 29.20 0.81
N GLN A 138 -11.62 29.81 1.88
CA GLN A 138 -10.81 30.18 3.04
C GLN A 138 -10.42 28.91 3.80
N LEU A 139 -9.19 28.45 3.59
CA LEU A 139 -8.67 27.26 4.26
C LEU A 139 -8.32 27.57 5.72
N TYR A 140 -9.10 27.02 6.64
CA TYR A 140 -8.69 26.90 8.04
C TYR A 140 -7.80 25.67 8.18
N SER A 141 -6.49 25.86 8.05
CA SER A 141 -5.53 24.80 8.35
C SER A 141 -5.16 24.81 9.83
N PHE A 142 -5.44 23.70 10.54
CA PHE A 142 -4.72 23.41 11.78
C PHE A 142 -3.22 23.29 11.47
N GLN A 143 -2.37 23.85 12.33
CA GLN A 143 -0.93 24.09 12.17
C GLN A 143 -0.17 22.95 11.48
N SER A 144 -0.03 22.97 10.16
CA SER A 144 0.78 21.98 9.44
C SER A 144 2.28 22.32 9.56
N GLY A 145 2.85 22.06 10.72
CA GLY A 145 4.29 22.16 10.95
C GLY A 145 5.07 21.07 10.21
N PHE A 146 6.37 21.28 9.99
CA PHE A 146 7.28 20.28 9.39
C PHE A 146 7.20 18.91 10.09
N ARG A 147 7.00 18.92 11.41
CA ARG A 147 6.83 17.71 12.23
C ARG A 147 5.63 16.87 11.81
N GLU A 148 4.47 17.48 11.55
CA GLU A 148 3.26 16.77 11.15
C GLU A 148 3.39 16.15 9.76
N LEU A 149 4.03 16.87 8.85
CA LEU A 149 4.32 16.36 7.51
C LEU A 149 5.28 15.17 7.55
N ALA A 150 6.36 15.25 8.35
CA ALA A 150 7.29 14.14 8.53
C ALA A 150 6.63 12.91 9.16
N LEU A 151 5.77 13.12 10.16
CA LEU A 151 4.96 12.05 10.77
C LEU A 151 4.00 11.45 9.74
N GLY A 152 3.26 12.27 8.99
CA GLY A 152 2.35 11.81 7.94
C GLY A 152 3.05 10.93 6.90
N ILE A 153 4.21 11.36 6.41
CA ILE A 153 5.04 10.57 5.47
C ILE A 153 5.48 9.25 6.10
N SER A 154 5.98 9.28 7.34
CA SER A 154 6.42 8.05 8.00
C SER A 154 5.28 7.04 8.15
N MET A 155 4.08 7.51 8.54
CA MET A 155 2.91 6.67 8.73
C MET A 155 2.39 6.10 7.41
N THR A 156 2.33 6.90 6.33
CA THR A 156 1.88 6.40 5.03
C THR A 156 2.83 5.36 4.46
N ILE A 157 4.15 5.56 4.56
CA ILE A 157 5.13 4.58 4.12
C ILE A 157 4.91 3.25 4.85
N LEU A 158 4.74 3.29 6.18
CA LEU A 158 4.49 2.08 6.98
C LEU A 158 3.19 1.38 6.59
N TYR A 159 2.08 2.11 6.39
CA TYR A 159 0.81 1.52 5.99
C TYR A 159 0.87 0.93 4.58
N VAL A 160 1.44 1.64 3.61
CA VAL A 160 1.63 1.16 2.24
C VAL A 160 2.52 -0.09 2.24
N PHE A 161 3.59 -0.10 3.04
CA PHE A 161 4.45 -1.26 3.19
C PHE A 161 3.70 -2.46 3.80
N CYS A 162 2.93 -2.26 4.85
CA CYS A 162 2.12 -3.32 5.47
C CYS A 162 1.14 -3.95 4.48
N ILE A 163 0.45 -3.11 3.69
CA ILE A 163 -0.52 -3.56 2.70
C ILE A 163 0.17 -4.26 1.53
N SER A 164 1.35 -3.79 1.11
CA SER A 164 2.16 -4.49 0.12
C SER A 164 2.61 -5.87 0.60
N ALA A 165 2.96 -6.03 1.87
CA ALA A 165 3.32 -7.32 2.47
C ALA A 165 2.11 -8.28 2.48
N PHE A 166 0.93 -7.77 2.81
CA PHE A 166 -0.31 -8.54 2.72
C PHE A 166 -0.64 -8.93 1.27
N GLY A 167 -0.50 -7.99 0.31
CA GLY A 167 -0.67 -8.27 -1.12
C GLY A 167 0.31 -9.31 -1.65
N TYR A 168 1.55 -9.30 -1.17
CA TYR A 168 2.56 -10.30 -1.51
C TYR A 168 2.16 -11.70 -1.00
N LEU A 169 1.66 -11.81 0.23
CA LEU A 169 1.12 -13.06 0.78
C LEU A 169 -0.08 -13.54 -0.06
N VAL A 170 -1.05 -12.67 -0.34
CA VAL A 170 -2.21 -13.01 -1.16
C VAL A 170 -1.78 -13.48 -2.56
N GLY A 171 -0.84 -12.77 -3.18
CA GLY A 171 -0.27 -13.12 -4.48
C GLY A 171 0.34 -14.51 -4.48
N THR A 172 1.11 -14.87 -3.45
CA THR A 172 1.67 -16.22 -3.30
C THR A 172 0.60 -17.29 -3.05
N LEU A 173 -0.43 -17.03 -2.26
CA LEU A 173 -1.56 -17.95 -2.08
C LEU A 173 -2.33 -18.20 -3.38
N VAL A 174 -2.53 -17.16 -4.19
CA VAL A 174 -3.14 -17.27 -5.53
C VAL A 174 -2.30 -18.16 -6.45
N GLN A 175 -0.98 -18.20 -6.29
CA GLN A 175 -0.13 -19.14 -7.03
C GLN A 175 -0.33 -20.58 -6.61
N VAL A 176 -0.57 -20.82 -5.32
CA VAL A 176 -0.84 -22.17 -4.79
C VAL A 176 -2.17 -22.69 -5.33
N SER A 177 -3.22 -21.87 -5.28
CA SER A 177 -4.50 -22.22 -5.90
C SER A 177 -5.22 -21.00 -6.49
N LYS A 178 -5.70 -21.14 -7.73
CA LYS A 178 -6.46 -20.09 -8.42
C LYS A 178 -7.79 -19.74 -7.73
N LEU A 179 -8.28 -20.61 -6.83
CA LEU A 179 -9.48 -20.37 -6.04
C LEU A 179 -9.36 -19.12 -5.14
N PHE A 180 -8.14 -18.78 -4.71
CA PHE A 180 -7.92 -17.58 -3.89
C PHE A 180 -8.19 -16.26 -4.63
N ILE A 181 -8.21 -16.27 -5.98
CA ILE A 181 -8.59 -15.08 -6.77
C ILE A 181 -10.04 -14.67 -6.47
N LEU A 182 -10.93 -15.66 -6.31
CA LEU A 182 -12.33 -15.41 -5.97
C LEU A 182 -12.52 -15.25 -4.46
N PHE A 183 -11.76 -15.99 -3.66
CA PHE A 183 -11.94 -16.01 -2.21
C PHE A 183 -11.63 -14.67 -1.54
N VAL A 184 -10.61 -13.95 -2.00
CA VAL A 184 -10.19 -12.67 -1.40
C VAL A 184 -11.24 -11.57 -1.56
N PRO A 185 -11.77 -11.28 -2.77
CA PRO A 185 -12.87 -10.34 -2.93
C PRO A 185 -14.13 -10.77 -2.16
N VAL A 186 -14.46 -12.07 -2.18
CA VAL A 186 -15.66 -12.59 -1.48
C VAL A 186 -15.55 -12.41 0.03
N LEU A 187 -14.39 -12.65 0.64
CA LEU A 187 -14.17 -12.36 2.06
C LEU A 187 -14.30 -10.87 2.36
N PHE A 188 -13.72 -10.02 1.51
CA PHE A 188 -13.74 -8.57 1.71
C PHE A 188 -15.15 -8.00 1.60
N PHE A 189 -15.87 -8.27 0.50
CA PHE A 189 -17.23 -7.78 0.31
C PHE A 189 -18.24 -8.50 1.21
N GLY A 190 -18.05 -9.81 1.46
CA GLY A 190 -18.93 -10.60 2.32
C GLY A 190 -18.96 -10.08 3.75
N THR A 191 -17.81 -9.72 4.32
CA THR A 191 -17.75 -9.16 5.69
C THR A 191 -18.35 -7.75 5.79
N ILE A 192 -18.32 -6.96 4.71
CA ILE A 192 -18.99 -5.65 4.65
C ILE A 192 -20.51 -5.82 4.58
N LEU A 193 -21.00 -6.76 3.77
CA LEU A 193 -22.44 -7.00 3.57
C LEU A 193 -23.10 -7.70 4.78
N LEU A 194 -22.37 -8.55 5.50
CA LEU A 194 -22.88 -9.23 6.71
C LEU A 194 -23.11 -8.29 7.90
N LYS A 195 -22.56 -7.06 7.84
CA LYS A 195 -22.69 -6.01 8.86
C LYS A 195 -24.15 -5.64 9.14
N THR A 196 -25.06 -5.88 8.20
CA THR A 196 -26.49 -5.53 8.34
C THR A 196 -27.29 -6.53 9.18
N SER A 197 -26.76 -7.73 9.46
CA SER A 197 -27.55 -8.82 10.07
C SER A 197 -27.15 -9.21 11.49
N VAL A 198 -25.96 -8.83 11.97
CA VAL A 198 -25.46 -9.25 13.29
C VAL A 198 -24.94 -8.02 14.05
N GLN A 199 -25.54 -7.71 15.22
CA GLN A 199 -25.15 -6.61 16.13
C GLN A 199 -23.71 -6.70 16.71
N LYS A 200 -22.85 -7.58 16.19
CA LYS A 200 -21.44 -7.66 16.58
C LYS A 200 -20.62 -6.78 15.65
N GLU A 201 -19.67 -6.04 16.21
CA GLU A 201 -18.72 -5.30 15.40
C GLU A 201 -18.00 -6.26 14.42
N PRO A 202 -18.01 -5.96 13.11
CA PRO A 202 -17.40 -6.84 12.14
C PRO A 202 -15.89 -6.93 12.40
N PHE A 203 -15.34 -8.13 12.24
CA PHE A 203 -13.92 -8.43 12.47
C PHE A 203 -12.96 -7.42 11.79
N LEU A 204 -13.31 -6.95 10.58
CA LEU A 204 -12.56 -5.91 9.87
C LEU A 204 -12.48 -4.58 10.63
N THR A 205 -13.56 -4.15 11.29
CA THR A 205 -13.56 -2.90 12.06
C THR A 205 -12.69 -2.98 13.30
N SER A 206 -12.60 -4.15 13.95
CA SER A 206 -11.69 -4.36 15.08
C SER A 206 -10.23 -4.31 14.64
N ILE A 207 -9.89 -4.92 13.49
CA ILE A 207 -8.56 -4.81 12.90
C ILE A 207 -8.24 -3.36 12.57
N PHE A 208 -9.17 -2.64 11.93
CA PHE A 208 -8.97 -1.24 11.57
C PHE A 208 -8.71 -0.38 12.81
N LYS A 209 -9.51 -0.54 13.88
CA LYS A 209 -9.29 0.15 15.16
C LYS A 209 -7.92 -0.17 15.76
N PHE A 210 -7.48 -1.43 15.72
CA PHE A 210 -6.19 -1.86 16.29
C PHE A 210 -4.96 -1.20 15.65
N TYR A 211 -5.02 -0.85 14.35
CA TYR A 211 -3.93 -0.18 13.65
C TYR A 211 -4.09 1.35 13.57
N PHE A 212 -5.30 1.86 13.35
CA PHE A 212 -5.51 3.29 13.10
C PHE A 212 -5.72 4.13 14.36
N PHE A 213 -6.15 3.55 15.48
CA PHE A 213 -6.40 4.29 16.72
C PHE A 213 -5.23 4.28 17.72
N GLU A 214 -4.01 3.93 17.27
CA GLU A 214 -2.86 3.90 18.17
C GLU A 214 -2.18 5.27 18.33
N PRO A 215 -2.08 5.82 19.55
CA PRO A 215 -1.54 7.17 19.77
C PRO A 215 -0.02 7.23 19.68
N SER A 216 0.67 6.11 19.92
CA SER A 216 2.14 6.05 19.97
C SER A 216 2.74 5.50 18.68
N LEU A 217 3.55 6.31 18.01
CA LEU A 217 4.23 5.95 16.75
C LEU A 217 5.13 4.72 16.89
N LEU A 218 5.87 4.60 17.99
CA LEU A 218 6.83 3.49 18.18
C LEU A 218 6.12 2.13 18.25
N LEU A 219 5.01 2.04 19.00
CA LEU A 219 4.20 0.82 19.05
C LEU A 219 3.59 0.49 17.69
N LEU A 220 3.12 1.49 16.96
CA LEU A 220 2.58 1.29 15.61
C LEU A 220 3.65 0.77 14.64
N LEU A 221 4.86 1.36 14.66
CA LEU A 221 5.98 0.90 13.86
C LEU A 221 6.32 -0.57 14.18
N LEU A 222 6.38 -0.92 15.46
CA LEU A 222 6.66 -2.29 15.90
C LEU A 222 5.57 -3.26 15.45
N LYS A 223 4.29 -2.91 15.60
CA LYS A 223 3.16 -3.70 15.12
C LYS A 223 3.26 -3.98 13.62
N ILE A 224 3.49 -2.92 12.82
CA ILE A 224 3.58 -3.02 11.35
C ILE A 224 4.81 -3.83 10.91
N LEU A 225 5.96 -3.64 11.54
CA LEU A 225 7.15 -4.43 11.22
C LEU A 225 6.98 -5.91 11.57
N LEU A 226 6.37 -6.22 12.72
CA LEU A 226 6.10 -7.62 13.10
C LEU A 226 5.12 -8.28 12.13
N THR A 227 4.04 -7.59 11.75
CA THR A 227 3.02 -8.16 10.87
C THR A 227 3.51 -8.32 9.45
N SER A 228 4.23 -7.34 8.91
CA SER A 228 4.88 -7.44 7.60
C SER A 228 5.93 -8.55 7.58
N CYS A 229 6.75 -8.68 8.63
CA CYS A 229 7.72 -9.78 8.76
C CYS A 229 7.02 -11.15 8.75
N LEU A 230 5.93 -11.30 9.49
CA LEU A 230 5.15 -12.54 9.53
C LEU A 230 4.55 -12.86 8.15
N PHE A 231 4.03 -11.86 7.43
CA PHE A 231 3.49 -12.04 6.08
C PHE A 231 4.57 -12.43 5.06
N PHE A 232 5.75 -11.81 5.11
CA PHE A 232 6.84 -12.20 4.22
C PHE A 232 7.40 -13.58 4.57
N PHE A 233 7.54 -13.91 5.85
CA PHE A 233 8.04 -15.22 6.28
C PHE A 233 7.12 -16.36 5.83
N THR A 234 5.81 -16.20 6.06
CA THR A 234 4.80 -17.17 5.61
C THR A 234 4.80 -17.32 4.09
N SER A 235 4.88 -16.21 3.36
CA SER A 235 4.98 -16.20 1.90
C SER A 235 6.23 -16.97 1.40
N ILE A 236 7.41 -16.71 1.97
CA ILE A 236 8.64 -17.44 1.65
C ILE A 236 8.51 -18.94 1.94
N ALA A 237 7.92 -19.30 3.08
CA ALA A 237 7.72 -20.70 3.47
C ALA A 237 6.80 -21.46 2.49
N ILE A 238 5.76 -20.80 1.99
CA ILE A 238 4.85 -21.34 0.98
C ILE A 238 5.59 -21.51 -0.36
N LEU A 239 6.32 -20.48 -0.80
CA LEU A 239 7.05 -20.51 -2.07
C LEU A 239 8.12 -21.61 -2.10
N ASN A 240 8.81 -21.83 -0.98
CA ASN A 240 9.82 -22.89 -0.83
C ASN A 240 9.21 -24.29 -0.98
N ARG A 241 7.97 -24.52 -0.54
CA ARG A 241 7.29 -25.82 -0.68
C ARG A 241 6.79 -26.10 -2.11
N MET A 242 6.47 -25.05 -2.87
CA MET A 242 5.79 -25.18 -4.18
C MET A 242 6.65 -25.75 -5.32
N GLU A 243 7.98 -25.71 -5.24
CA GLU A 243 8.84 -26.15 -6.37
C GLU A 243 9.47 -27.53 -6.12
N VAL A 244 9.06 -28.29 -5.10
CA VAL A 244 9.52 -29.69 -4.92
C VAL A 244 8.70 -30.68 -5.79
N ARG A 245 7.78 -30.22 -6.65
CA ARG A 245 7.04 -31.12 -7.56
C ARG A 245 6.87 -30.57 -8.99
N ARG A 246 7.59 -31.25 -9.89
CA ARG A 246 7.48 -31.39 -11.37
C ARG A 246 7.53 -30.13 -12.22
#